data_AF-A0A2W4MGS7-F1
#
_entry.id   AF-A0A2W4MGS7-F1
#
_cell.length_a   1.000
_cell.length_b   1.000
_cell.length_c   1.000
_cell.angle_alpha   90.00
_cell.angle_beta   90.00
_cell.angle_gamma   90.00
#
_symmetry.space_group_name_H-M   'P 1'
#
loop_
_entity.id
_entity.type
_entity.pdbx_description
1 polymer ?
#
loop_
_entity_poly.entity_id
_entity_poly.type
_entity_poly.pdbx_seq_one_letter_code
_entity_poly.pdbx_strand_id
1 'polypeptide(L)'
;MSISNYERVRRALELLRNGLAPFVAREIRLARKEGWVDDRVLLRFIDDPLAAEKPVEEWDVSLLLKLMWNTWNDVFKHTLGHAERSFVSELREWRNRWAHQEPFSSDDTYRGQTLPRA
;
A
#
# COMPACT_ATOMS: atom_id res chain seq x y z
N MET A 1 6.66 30.77 -4.00
CA MET A 1 5.46 30.08 -3.46
C MET A 1 5.92 28.86 -2.68
N SER A 2 5.51 28.74 -1.42
CA SER A 2 5.83 27.57 -0.60
C SER A 2 4.96 26.41 -1.05
N ILE A 3 5.58 25.35 -1.59
CA ILE A 3 4.88 24.09 -1.86
C ILE A 3 4.26 23.61 -0.54
N SER A 4 2.95 23.41 -0.49
CA SER A 4 2.26 22.88 0.69
C SER A 4 2.79 21.48 1.00
N ASN A 5 2.90 21.12 2.29
CA ASN A 5 3.32 19.77 2.70
C ASN A 5 2.49 18.68 2.01
N TYR A 6 1.22 18.97 1.73
CA TYR A 6 0.33 18.11 0.97
C TYR A 6 0.85 17.79 -0.44
N GLU A 7 1.33 18.80 -1.16
CA GLU A 7 1.81 18.68 -2.53
C GLU A 7 3.18 17.98 -2.58
N ARG A 8 4.01 18.16 -1.54
CA ARG A 8 5.26 17.39 -1.37
C ARG A 8 4.98 15.90 -1.19
N VAL A 9 4.05 15.55 -0.30
CA VAL A 9 3.70 14.14 -0.04
C VAL A 9 3.03 13.51 -1.25
N ARG A 10 2.11 14.22 -1.92
CA ARG A 10 1.51 13.76 -3.17
C ARG A 10 2.58 13.42 -4.21
N ARG A 11 3.53 14.32 -4.44
CA ARG A 11 4.60 14.12 -5.42
C ARG A 11 5.53 12.97 -5.05
N ALA A 12 5.81 12.77 -3.75
CA ALA A 12 6.58 11.63 -3.27
C ALA A 12 5.85 10.30 -3.52
N LEU A 13 4.53 10.24 -3.28
CA LEU A 13 3.70 9.07 -3.57
C LEU A 13 3.62 8.78 -5.07
N GLU A 14 3.58 9.81 -5.92
CA GLU A 14 3.62 9.64 -7.38
C GLU A 14 4.97 9.07 -7.84
N LEU A 15 6.09 9.56 -7.30
CA LEU A 15 7.41 9.01 -7.60
C LEU A 15 7.53 7.56 -7.14
N LEU A 16 7.02 7.25 -5.95
CA LEU A 16 6.96 5.88 -5.43
C LEU A 16 6.14 4.99 -6.36
N ARG A 17 4.95 5.42 -6.78
CA ARG A 17 4.12 4.69 -7.74
C ARG A 17 4.90 4.42 -9.02
N ASN A 18 5.56 5.42 -9.59
CA ASN A 18 6.30 5.27 -10.85
C ASN A 18 7.45 4.25 -10.78
N GLY A 19 8.10 4.13 -9.62
CA GLY A 19 9.13 3.09 -9.40
C GLY A 19 8.54 1.71 -9.07
N LEU A 20 7.47 1.68 -8.28
CA LEU A 20 6.89 0.45 -7.75
C LEU A 20 6.02 -0.29 -8.78
N ALA A 21 5.26 0.45 -9.58
CA ALA A 21 4.35 -0.09 -10.59
C ALA A 21 5.02 -1.08 -11.57
N PRO A 22 6.14 -0.74 -12.25
CA PRO A 22 6.78 -1.68 -13.18
C PRO A 22 7.39 -2.90 -12.47
N PHE A 23 7.85 -2.74 -11.23
CA PHE A 23 8.36 -3.84 -10.43
C PHE A 23 7.24 -4.84 -10.07
N VAL A 24 6.13 -4.34 -9.52
CA VAL A 24 4.98 -5.16 -9.14
C VAL A 24 4.40 -5.88 -10.36
N ALA A 25 4.21 -5.18 -11.48
CA ALA A 25 3.70 -5.80 -12.70
C ALA A 25 4.62 -6.92 -13.22
N ARG A 26 5.95 -6.71 -13.16
CA ARG A 26 6.93 -7.74 -13.53
C ARG A 26 6.83 -8.98 -12.64
N GLU A 27 6.80 -8.81 -11.32
CA GLU A 27 6.73 -9.93 -10.36
C GLU A 27 5.41 -10.71 -10.51
N ILE A 28 4.28 -10.02 -10.68
CA ILE A 28 2.98 -10.66 -10.91
C ILE A 28 2.96 -11.44 -12.22
N ARG A 29 3.52 -10.88 -13.30
CA ARG A 29 3.62 -11.58 -14.59
C ARG A 29 4.48 -12.84 -14.49
N LEU A 30 5.58 -12.77 -13.74
CA LEU A 30 6.44 -13.93 -13.48
C LEU A 30 5.71 -14.99 -12.66
N ALA A 31 5.05 -14.59 -11.56
CA ALA A 31 4.26 -15.49 -10.73
C ALA A 31 3.12 -16.16 -11.50
N ARG A 32 2.46 -15.44 -12.42
CA ARG A 32 1.44 -16.03 -13.31
C ARG A 32 2.05 -17.09 -14.23
N LYS A 33 3.22 -16.81 -14.80
CA LYS A 33 3.93 -17.74 -15.69
C LYS A 33 4.35 -19.02 -14.95
N GLU A 34 4.81 -18.89 -13.72
CA GLU A 34 5.21 -20.01 -12.85
C GLU A 34 4.00 -20.72 -12.19
N GLY A 35 2.78 -20.20 -12.34
CA GLY A 35 1.56 -20.78 -11.78
C GLY A 35 1.36 -20.53 -10.29
N TRP A 36 2.08 -19.59 -9.68
CA TRP A 36 1.96 -19.25 -8.26
C TRP A 36 0.73 -18.38 -7.96
N VAL A 37 0.31 -17.57 -8.94
CA VAL A 37 -0.87 -16.70 -8.83
C VAL A 37 -1.78 -16.83 -10.03
N ASP A 38 -3.07 -17.00 -9.75
CA ASP A 38 -4.14 -17.04 -10.75
C ASP A 38 -4.85 -15.68 -10.85
N ASP A 39 -5.46 -15.41 -12.01
CA ASP A 39 -6.19 -14.16 -12.27
C ASP A 39 -7.35 -13.97 -11.33
N ARG A 40 -7.98 -15.05 -10.88
CA ARG A 40 -9.03 -15.00 -9.87
C ARG A 40 -8.54 -14.47 -8.53
N VAL A 41 -7.29 -14.73 -8.18
CA VAL A 41 -6.67 -14.24 -6.94
C VAL A 41 -6.40 -12.74 -7.06
N LEU A 42 -5.88 -12.28 -8.20
CA LEU A 42 -5.68 -10.86 -8.48
C LEU A 42 -7.00 -10.07 -8.45
N LEU A 43 -8.04 -10.60 -9.10
CA LEU A 43 -9.37 -9.99 -9.15
C LEU A 43 -10.02 -9.85 -7.77
N ARG A 44 -9.74 -10.74 -6.81
CA ARG A 44 -10.26 -10.65 -5.43
C ARG A 44 -9.71 -9.46 -4.65
N PHE A 45 -8.58 -8.90 -5.07
CA PHE A 45 -7.97 -7.77 -4.38
C PHE A 45 -8.41 -6.42 -4.94
N ILE A 46 -9.15 -6.45 -6.04
CA ILE A 46 -9.68 -5.29 -6.73
C ILE A 46 -11.16 -5.16 -6.35
N ASP A 47 -11.45 -4.22 -5.45
CA ASP A 47 -12.84 -3.93 -5.06
C ASP A 47 -13.60 -3.15 -6.15
N ASP A 48 -12.87 -2.50 -7.07
CA ASP A 48 -13.42 -1.68 -8.14
C ASP A 48 -13.26 -2.37 -9.51
N PRO A 49 -14.35 -2.82 -10.17
CA PRO A 49 -14.30 -3.44 -11.49
C PRO A 49 -13.53 -2.61 -12.54
N LEU A 50 -13.57 -1.28 -12.45
CA LEU A 50 -12.85 -0.39 -13.38
C LEU A 50 -11.33 -0.43 -13.18
N ALA A 51 -10.85 -0.79 -11.99
CA ALA A 51 -9.44 -1.01 -11.73
C ALA A 51 -8.98 -2.38 -12.23
N ALA A 52 -9.89 -3.36 -12.36
CA ALA A 52 -9.60 -4.69 -12.88
C ALA A 52 -9.37 -4.72 -14.39
N GLU A 53 -9.97 -3.77 -15.11
CA GLU A 53 -9.74 -3.58 -16.55
C GLU A 53 -8.41 -2.90 -16.86
N LYS A 54 -7.79 -2.24 -15.87
CA LYS A 54 -6.53 -1.50 -16.06
C LYS A 54 -5.31 -2.40 -15.82
N PRO A 55 -4.24 -2.23 -16.60
CA PRO A 55 -2.98 -2.91 -16.33
C PRO A 55 -2.42 -2.47 -14.97
N VAL A 56 -1.69 -3.37 -14.30
CA VAL A 56 -1.14 -3.14 -12.94
C VAL A 56 -0.24 -1.90 -12.91
N GLU A 57 0.42 -1.58 -14.01
CA GLU A 57 1.27 -0.40 -14.19
C GLU A 57 0.51 0.94 -14.06
N GLU A 58 -0.79 0.93 -14.33
CA GLU A 58 -1.69 2.08 -14.22
C GLU A 58 -2.37 2.17 -12.85
N TRP A 59 -2.15 1.19 -11.97
CA TRP A 59 -2.75 1.21 -10.65
C TRP A 59 -2.14 2.31 -9.77
N ASP A 60 -2.94 2.80 -8.83
CA ASP A 60 -2.47 3.75 -7.85
C ASP A 60 -1.60 3.06 -6.79
N VAL A 61 -0.83 3.86 -6.05
CA VAL A 61 0.07 3.33 -5.00
C VAL A 61 -0.71 2.52 -3.94
N SER A 62 -1.97 2.87 -3.72
CA SER A 62 -2.90 2.21 -2.81
C SER A 62 -3.13 0.75 -3.17
N LEU A 63 -3.54 0.50 -4.41
CA LEU A 63 -3.84 -0.81 -4.97
C LEU A 63 -2.55 -1.63 -5.09
N LEU A 64 -1.46 -1.01 -5.55
CA LEU A 64 -0.16 -1.67 -5.64
C LEU A 64 0.31 -2.21 -4.29
N LEU A 65 0.30 -1.36 -3.24
CA LEU A 65 0.70 -1.79 -1.90
C LEU A 65 -0.25 -2.83 -1.30
N LYS A 66 -1.55 -2.73 -1.57
CA LYS A 66 -2.55 -3.73 -1.14
C LYS A 66 -2.29 -5.08 -1.81
N LEU A 67 -2.03 -5.07 -3.12
CA LEU A 67 -1.69 -6.26 -3.89
C LEU A 67 -0.43 -6.92 -3.33
N MET A 68 0.66 -6.15 -3.18
CA MET A 68 1.92 -6.66 -2.62
C MET A 68 1.76 -7.30 -1.25
N TRP A 69 0.97 -6.67 -0.38
CA TRP A 69 0.73 -7.21 0.96
C TRP A 69 -0.04 -8.54 0.92
N ASN A 70 -1.08 -8.61 0.10
CA ASN A 70 -1.96 -9.77 0.05
C ASN A 70 -1.32 -10.96 -0.67
N THR A 71 -0.53 -10.72 -1.71
CA THR A 71 0.21 -11.76 -2.44
C THR A 71 1.65 -11.90 -1.92
N TRP A 72 1.96 -11.39 -0.73
CA TRP A 72 3.31 -11.39 -0.20
C TRP A 72 3.91 -12.79 -0.14
N ASN A 73 3.19 -13.73 0.45
CA ASN A 73 3.71 -15.10 0.64
C ASN A 73 3.81 -15.88 -0.67
N ASP A 74 2.96 -15.55 -1.66
CA ASP A 74 2.84 -16.31 -2.91
C ASP A 74 3.76 -15.76 -4.01
N VAL A 75 4.08 -14.47 -3.98
CA VAL A 75 4.87 -13.79 -5.02
C VAL A 75 6.12 -13.18 -4.42
N PHE A 76 5.94 -12.22 -3.51
CA PHE A 76 7.03 -11.32 -3.14
C PHE A 76 8.02 -11.94 -2.16
N LYS A 77 7.63 -12.94 -1.36
CA LYS A 77 8.52 -13.65 -0.43
C LYS A 77 9.66 -14.40 -1.13
N HIS A 78 9.50 -14.72 -2.41
CA HIS A 78 10.54 -15.38 -3.20
C HIS A 78 11.66 -14.42 -3.63
N THR A 79 11.35 -13.12 -3.73
CA THR A 79 12.27 -12.09 -4.24
C THR A 79 12.69 -11.10 -3.14
N LEU A 80 11.81 -10.83 -2.17
CA LEU A 80 11.93 -9.83 -1.12
C LEU A 80 11.92 -10.48 0.28
N GLY A 81 12.66 -9.89 1.21
CA GLY A 81 12.84 -10.38 2.57
C GLY A 81 11.90 -9.73 3.59
N HIS A 82 12.22 -9.96 4.87
CA HIS A 82 11.42 -9.42 5.97
C HIS A 82 11.48 -7.89 6.07
N ALA A 83 12.62 -7.28 5.72
CA ALA A 83 12.79 -5.82 5.78
C ALA A 83 11.84 -5.10 4.81
N GLU A 84 11.74 -5.58 3.58
CA GLU A 84 10.87 -5.02 2.55
C GLU A 84 9.39 -5.17 2.93
N ARG A 85 9.03 -6.25 3.62
CA ARG A 85 7.67 -6.43 4.14
C ARG A 85 7.31 -5.36 5.15
N SER A 86 8.22 -5.04 6.07
CA SER A 86 8.03 -3.97 7.05
C SER A 86 7.86 -2.62 6.34
N PHE A 87 8.70 -2.33 5.34
CA PHE A 87 8.57 -1.11 4.54
C PHE A 87 7.22 -1.00 3.82
N VAL A 88 6.72 -2.07 3.21
CA VAL A 88 5.39 -2.07 2.57
C VAL A 88 4.30 -1.80 3.61
N SER A 89 4.41 -2.36 4.81
CA SER A 89 3.47 -2.09 5.91
C SER A 89 3.46 -0.61 6.29
N GLU A 90 4.63 -0.04 6.53
CA GLU A 90 4.77 1.37 6.86
C GLU A 90 4.19 2.27 5.76
N LEU A 91 4.56 2.04 4.50
CA LEU A 91 4.05 2.83 3.36
C LEU A 91 2.53 2.80 3.26
N ARG A 92 1.89 1.66 3.55
CA ARG A 92 0.43 1.55 3.58
C ARG A 92 -0.15 2.41 4.69
N GLU A 93 0.42 2.40 5.88
CA GLU A 93 -0.02 3.24 6.99
C GLU A 93 0.16 4.73 6.69
N TRP A 94 1.32 5.13 6.16
CA TRP A 94 1.60 6.51 5.76
C TRP A 94 0.59 7.00 4.72
N ARG A 95 0.29 6.19 3.70
CA ARG A 95 -0.74 6.51 2.70
C ARG A 95 -2.12 6.59 3.34
N ASN A 96 -2.46 5.67 4.24
CA ASN A 96 -3.76 5.64 4.90
C ASN A 96 -3.98 6.90 5.76
N ARG A 97 -3.00 7.28 6.58
CA ARG A 97 -3.01 8.53 7.35
C ARG A 97 -3.14 9.76 6.45
N TRP A 98 -2.42 9.78 5.32
CA TRP A 98 -2.53 10.87 4.35
C TRP A 98 -3.91 10.94 3.67
N ALA A 99 -4.50 9.79 3.33
CA ALA A 99 -5.81 9.70 2.69
C ALA A 99 -6.96 10.11 3.64
N HIS A 100 -6.82 9.84 4.93
CA HIS A 100 -7.80 10.27 5.94
C HIS A 100 -7.73 11.75 6.29
N GLN A 101 -6.70 12.49 5.85
CA GLN A 101 -6.47 13.90 6.21
C GLN A 101 -6.78 14.19 7.67
N GLU A 102 -6.47 13.26 8.58
CA GLU A 102 -6.67 13.51 10.00
C GLU A 102 -5.86 14.77 10.31
N PRO A 103 -6.49 15.86 10.82
CA PRO A 103 -5.70 16.88 11.47
C PRO A 103 -4.90 16.12 12.52
N PHE A 104 -3.60 16.36 12.57
CA PHE A 104 -2.74 15.81 13.61
C PHE A 104 -3.28 16.38 14.93
N SER A 105 -4.33 15.76 15.48
CA SER A 105 -4.92 16.14 16.74
C SER A 105 -3.93 15.64 17.77
N SER A 106 -3.32 16.59 18.46
CA SER A 106 -2.47 16.37 19.63
C SER A 106 -3.26 15.80 20.81
N ASP A 107 -4.09 14.78 20.59
CA ASP A 107 -5.06 14.30 21.57
C ASP A 107 -5.02 12.76 21.74
N ASP A 108 -3.83 12.18 21.57
CA ASP A 108 -3.53 10.87 22.18
C ASP A 108 -2.49 11.06 23.30
N THR A 109 -2.84 11.87 24.30
CA THR A 109 -2.09 11.96 25.57
C THR A 109 -2.99 11.75 26.80
N TYR A 110 -4.14 11.10 26.68
CA TYR A 110 -4.90 10.78 27.91
C TYR A 110 -5.50 9.39 27.94
N ARG A 111 -4.61 8.38 27.96
CA ARG A 111 -4.92 7.10 28.60
C ARG A 111 -4.15 6.99 29.91
N GLY A 112 -4.86 7.12 31.03
CA GLY A 112 -4.43 6.56 32.31
C GLY A 112 -4.48 7.51 33.50
N GLN A 113 -5.65 7.53 34.16
CA GLN A 113 -5.97 7.90 35.56
C GLN A 113 -7.29 8.69 35.49
N THR A 114 -8.44 8.15 35.88
CA THR A 114 -8.71 7.67 37.24
C THR A 114 -9.97 6.82 37.22
N LEU A 115 -9.87 5.54 37.60
CA LEU A 115 -11.00 4.83 38.19
C LEU A 115 -10.92 5.07 39.70
N PRO A 116 -11.94 5.64 40.36
CA PRO A 116 -12.26 5.23 41.71
C PRO A 116 -13.36 4.18 41.64
N ARG A 117 -12.96 2.97 42.05
CA ARG A 117 -13.85 2.01 42.67
C ARG A 117 -14.52 2.67 43.88
N ALA A 118 -15.84 2.58 43.98
CA ALA A 118 -16.61 2.13 45.15
C ALA A 118 -18.09 2.42 44.91
#